data_AF-A0A818UR15-F1
#
_entry.id   AF-A0A818UR15-F1
#
_cell.length_a   1.000
_cell.length_b   1.000
_cell.length_c   1.000
_cell.angle_alpha   90.00
_cell.angle_beta   90.00
_cell.angle_gamma   90.00
#
_symmetry.space_group_name_H-M   'P 1'
#
loop_
_entity.id
_entity.type
_entity.pdbx_description
1 polymer ?
#
loop_
_entity_poly.entity_id
_entity_poly.type
_entity_poly.pdbx_seq_one_letter_code
_entity_poly.pdbx_strand_id
1 'polypeptide(L)'
;MDYYQHGRVSFASNFFCTLWNWWEYSSNIVLLYPMAWTSIERHFIIFHHKLMSTRRKRFFFHLLPLFIGSVYPLIFYFGAIVLNPCKKQWDYDEVFCLLPCYVTDQPSVATFNFIGNIMFPTFVITIANVYLILRVLRQKRNHHVKWRRQRKLTKQLVSIAILYIIFWFPMAINGLIMTFMSSSILLYIQVNYFFFLLNMIPIILPFISMNYLTGFMNALNHRQNRTIIPAL
;
A
#
# COMPACT_ATOMS: atom_id res chain seq x y z
N MET A 1 -10.80 -3.10 21.76
CA MET A 1 -9.88 -3.21 22.92
C MET A 1 -10.33 -4.27 23.92
N ASP A 2 -11.60 -4.73 23.88
CA ASP A 2 -12.15 -5.75 24.78
C ASP A 2 -11.38 -7.06 24.83
N TYR A 3 -10.79 -7.52 23.71
CA TYR A 3 -9.98 -8.73 23.68
C TYR A 3 -8.80 -8.67 24.67
N TYR A 4 -8.09 -7.55 24.75
CA TYR A 4 -6.96 -7.41 25.67
C TYR A 4 -7.37 -7.39 27.15
N GLN A 5 -8.64 -7.10 27.44
CA GLN A 5 -9.17 -7.08 28.80
C GLN A 5 -9.84 -8.40 29.21
N HIS A 6 -10.52 -9.07 28.28
CA HIS A 6 -11.39 -10.21 28.56
C HIS A 6 -10.96 -11.51 27.86
N GLY A 7 -9.96 -11.47 26.98
CA GLY A 7 -9.50 -12.63 26.19
C GLY A 7 -10.53 -13.15 25.19
N ARG A 8 -11.55 -12.36 24.83
CA ARG A 8 -12.63 -12.78 23.92
C ARG A 8 -13.02 -11.67 22.95
N VAL A 9 -13.43 -12.05 21.75
CA VAL A 9 -13.96 -11.13 20.73
C VAL A 9 -15.41 -10.78 21.07
N SER A 10 -15.75 -9.48 21.14
CA SER A 10 -17.08 -9.01 21.57
C SER A 10 -18.23 -9.52 20.68
N PHE A 11 -17.95 -9.88 19.43
CA PHE A 11 -18.92 -10.43 18.47
C PHE A 11 -18.41 -11.73 17.83
N ALA A 12 -18.40 -12.83 18.61
CA ALA A 12 -18.05 -14.17 18.14
C ALA A 12 -19.12 -14.75 17.20
N SER A 13 -19.22 -14.23 15.97
CA SER A 13 -20.11 -14.77 14.93
C SER A 13 -19.35 -15.00 13.62
N ASN A 14 -19.70 -16.08 12.93
CA ASN A 14 -19.13 -16.42 11.61
C ASN A 14 -19.29 -15.27 10.59
N PHE A 15 -20.43 -14.60 10.62
CA PHE A 15 -20.70 -13.44 9.76
C PHE A 15 -19.74 -12.29 10.06
N PHE A 16 -19.58 -11.92 11.33
CA PHE A 16 -18.67 -10.85 11.75
C PHE A 16 -17.22 -11.15 11.33
N CYS A 17 -16.70 -12.34 11.63
CA CYS A 17 -15.34 -12.73 11.28
C CYS A 17 -15.09 -12.74 9.76
N THR A 18 -16.08 -13.22 8.98
CA THR A 18 -15.99 -13.21 7.51
C THR A 18 -15.96 -11.78 6.97
N LEU A 19 -16.84 -10.92 7.45
CA LEU A 19 -16.93 -9.52 7.00
C LEU A 19 -15.68 -8.73 7.42
N TRP A 20 -15.20 -8.94 8.65
CA TRP A 20 -14.00 -8.31 9.18
C TRP A 20 -12.77 -8.69 8.35
N ASN A 21 -12.53 -9.99 8.15
CA ASN A 21 -11.39 -10.46 7.34
C ASN A 21 -11.48 -9.94 5.91
N TRP A 22 -12.67 -9.95 5.29
CA TRP A 22 -12.83 -9.37 3.96
C TRP A 22 -12.44 -7.89 3.92
N TRP A 23 -12.93 -7.10 4.87
CA TRP A 23 -12.64 -5.67 4.95
C TRP A 23 -11.16 -5.40 5.19
N GLU A 24 -10.55 -6.09 6.15
CA GLU A 24 -9.15 -5.90 6.54
C GLU A 24 -8.19 -6.25 5.40
N TYR A 25 -8.34 -7.43 4.79
CA TYR A 25 -7.47 -7.85 3.68
C TYR A 25 -7.65 -6.94 2.46
N SER A 26 -8.90 -6.61 2.12
CA SER A 26 -9.17 -5.71 1.01
C SER A 26 -8.56 -4.33 1.26
N SER A 27 -8.81 -3.72 2.42
CA SER A 27 -8.35 -2.37 2.73
C SER A 27 -6.84 -2.26 2.70
N ASN A 28 -6.12 -3.24 3.27
CA ASN A 28 -4.66 -3.25 3.26
C ASN A 28 -4.10 -3.27 1.83
N ILE A 29 -4.71 -4.04 0.93
CA ILE A 29 -4.21 -4.23 -0.44
C ILE A 29 -4.68 -3.10 -1.37
N VAL A 30 -5.85 -2.52 -1.11
CA VAL A 30 -6.33 -1.29 -1.75
C VAL A 30 -5.36 -0.12 -1.53
N LEU A 31 -4.54 -0.13 -0.48
CA LEU A 31 -3.48 0.90 -0.34
C LEU A 31 -2.25 0.60 -1.22
N LEU A 32 -1.93 -0.68 -1.38
CA LEU A 32 -0.73 -1.15 -2.04
C LEU A 32 -0.74 -0.91 -3.56
N TYR A 33 -1.85 -1.22 -4.24
CA TYR A 33 -1.97 -1.06 -5.69
C TYR A 33 -1.93 0.41 -6.17
N PRO A 34 -2.73 1.34 -5.60
CA PRO A 34 -2.58 2.77 -5.85
C PRO A 34 -1.19 3.29 -5.52
N MET A 35 -0.53 2.78 -4.48
CA MET A 35 0.85 3.18 -4.17
C MET A 35 1.84 2.72 -5.26
N ALA A 36 1.65 1.50 -5.81
CA ALA A 36 2.41 1.03 -6.96
C ALA A 36 2.17 1.89 -8.20
N TRP A 37 0.90 2.19 -8.50
CA TRP A 37 0.57 3.03 -9.65
C TRP A 37 1.10 4.45 -9.51
N THR A 38 0.91 5.10 -8.37
CA THR A 38 1.41 6.47 -8.14
C THR A 38 2.94 6.55 -8.21
N SER A 39 3.66 5.49 -7.84
CA SER A 39 5.11 5.38 -8.05
C SER A 39 5.49 5.43 -9.54
N ILE A 40 4.76 4.69 -10.39
CA ILE A 40 4.93 4.73 -11.86
C ILE A 40 4.51 6.10 -12.41
N GLU A 41 3.33 6.58 -12.05
CA GLU A 41 2.74 7.82 -12.55
C GLU A 41 3.67 9.02 -12.38
N ARG A 42 4.39 9.09 -11.25
CA ARG A 42 5.37 10.14 -11.00
C ARG A 42 6.47 10.21 -12.05
N HIS A 43 6.86 9.08 -12.65
CA HIS A 43 7.79 9.08 -13.78
C HIS A 43 7.18 9.77 -15.00
N PHE A 44 5.92 9.48 -15.30
CA PHE A 44 5.22 10.14 -16.41
C PHE A 44 5.08 11.63 -16.17
N ILE A 45 4.75 12.06 -14.95
CA ILE A 45 4.62 13.49 -14.62
C ILE A 45 5.97 14.22 -14.76
N ILE A 46 7.06 13.63 -14.24
CA ILE A 46 8.38 14.29 -14.23
C ILE A 46 9.00 14.35 -15.63
N PHE A 47 8.93 13.25 -16.38
CA PHE A 47 9.68 13.12 -17.63
C PHE A 47 8.83 13.25 -18.89
N HIS A 48 7.53 13.01 -18.79
CA HIS A 48 6.62 12.97 -19.93
C HIS A 48 5.38 13.83 -19.68
N HIS A 49 5.56 15.07 -19.21
CA HIS A 49 4.46 16.00 -18.89
C HIS A 49 3.41 16.14 -20.02
N LYS A 50 3.83 16.02 -21.30
CA LYS A 50 2.95 16.05 -22.47
C LYS A 50 1.94 14.89 -22.52
N LEU A 51 2.21 13.76 -21.86
CA LEU A 51 1.26 12.65 -21.74
C LEU A 51 0.10 13.01 -20.82
N MET A 52 0.28 13.89 -19.85
CA MET A 52 -0.74 14.27 -18.85
C MET A 52 -1.44 15.60 -19.18
N SER A 53 -1.21 16.19 -20.35
CA SER A 53 -1.67 17.55 -20.66
C SER A 53 -3.17 17.68 -20.93
N THR A 54 -3.83 16.61 -21.37
CA THR A 54 -5.26 16.65 -21.77
C THR A 54 -6.14 15.90 -20.78
N ARG A 55 -7.40 16.33 -20.63
CA ARG A 55 -8.37 15.70 -19.72
C ARG A 55 -8.57 14.21 -20.01
N ARG A 56 -8.69 13.84 -21.30
CA ARG A 56 -8.83 12.43 -21.71
C ARG A 56 -7.63 11.60 -21.30
N LYS A 57 -6.40 12.06 -21.57
CA LYS A 57 -5.20 11.32 -21.17
C LYS A 57 -5.07 11.22 -19.65
N ARG A 58 -5.41 12.27 -18.90
CA ARG A 58 -5.43 12.23 -17.43
C ARG A 58 -6.41 11.16 -16.91
N PHE A 59 -7.58 11.01 -17.54
CA PHE A 59 -8.50 9.93 -17.17
C PHE A 59 -7.84 8.55 -17.34
N PHE A 60 -7.24 8.27 -18.49
CA PHE A 60 -6.64 6.95 -18.77
C PHE A 60 -5.34 6.66 -17.99
N PHE A 61 -4.48 7.65 -17.77
CA PHE A 61 -3.16 7.46 -17.15
C PHE A 61 -3.13 7.76 -15.64
N HIS A 62 -4.17 8.36 -15.07
CA HIS A 62 -4.22 8.64 -13.64
C HIS A 62 -5.45 8.01 -13.00
N LEU A 63 -6.66 8.39 -13.45
CA LEU A 63 -7.88 7.99 -12.74
C LEU A 63 -8.23 6.51 -12.92
N LEU A 64 -8.18 6.01 -14.16
CA LEU A 64 -8.57 4.65 -14.49
C LEU A 64 -7.72 3.59 -13.75
N PRO A 65 -6.38 3.67 -13.73
CA PRO A 65 -5.56 2.67 -13.06
C PRO A 65 -5.67 2.74 -11.53
N LEU A 66 -5.87 3.94 -10.96
CA LEU A 66 -6.19 4.10 -9.54
C LEU A 66 -7.53 3.44 -9.20
N PHE A 67 -8.55 3.66 -10.03
CA PHE A 67 -9.85 3.04 -9.83
C PHE A 67 -9.77 1.51 -9.93
N ILE A 68 -9.13 0.97 -10.97
CA ILE A 68 -8.94 -0.47 -11.14
C ILE A 68 -8.15 -1.05 -9.96
N GLY A 69 -7.04 -0.40 -9.56
CA GLY A 69 -6.21 -0.83 -8.44
C GLY A 69 -6.94 -0.83 -7.08
N SER A 70 -7.97 0.00 -6.91
CA SER A 70 -8.80 0.02 -5.70
C SER A 70 -9.98 -0.95 -5.76
N VAL A 71 -10.60 -1.16 -6.92
CA VAL A 71 -11.77 -2.04 -7.06
C VAL A 71 -11.35 -3.52 -7.15
N TYR A 72 -10.25 -3.82 -7.83
CA TYR A 72 -9.78 -5.19 -8.02
C TYR A 72 -9.59 -5.96 -6.69
N PRO A 73 -8.88 -5.44 -5.67
CA PRO A 73 -8.69 -6.18 -4.41
C PRO A 73 -10.01 -6.47 -3.69
N LEU A 74 -10.96 -5.53 -3.71
CA LEU A 74 -12.27 -5.70 -3.09
C LEU A 74 -13.02 -6.90 -3.69
N ILE A 75 -13.02 -7.02 -5.02
CA ILE A 75 -13.65 -8.13 -5.74
C ILE A 75 -12.91 -9.44 -5.47
N PHE A 76 -11.57 -9.42 -5.55
CA PHE A 76 -10.75 -10.61 -5.33
C PHE A 76 -10.98 -11.21 -3.94
N TYR A 77 -10.86 -10.40 -2.87
CA TYR A 77 -11.05 -10.91 -1.51
C TYR A 77 -12.50 -11.24 -1.20
N PHE A 78 -13.48 -10.58 -1.83
CA PHE A 78 -14.87 -10.99 -1.72
C PHE A 78 -15.04 -12.43 -2.23
N GLY A 79 -14.51 -12.74 -3.41
CA GLY A 79 -14.49 -14.10 -3.94
C GLY A 79 -13.73 -15.09 -3.06
N ALA A 80 -12.51 -14.73 -2.64
CA ALA A 80 -11.62 -15.63 -1.90
C ALA A 80 -12.08 -15.92 -0.47
N ILE A 81 -12.79 -15.00 0.19
CA ILE A 81 -13.18 -15.11 1.62
C ILE A 81 -14.68 -15.38 1.77
N VAL A 82 -15.54 -14.70 1.01
CA VAL A 82 -16.99 -14.80 1.18
C VAL A 82 -17.56 -15.99 0.41
N LEU A 83 -17.22 -16.11 -0.88
CA LEU A 83 -17.80 -17.10 -1.80
C LEU A 83 -17.07 -18.46 -1.81
N ASN A 84 -15.88 -18.52 -1.23
CA ASN A 84 -15.06 -19.72 -1.25
C ASN A 84 -15.69 -20.86 -0.41
N PRO A 85 -15.88 -22.07 -0.97
CA PRO A 85 -16.57 -23.18 -0.30
C PRO A 85 -15.76 -23.89 0.81
N CYS A 86 -14.62 -23.34 1.23
CA CYS A 86 -13.82 -23.87 2.33
C CYS A 86 -14.64 -23.97 3.64
N LYS A 87 -14.24 -24.90 4.53
CA LYS A 87 -14.84 -24.98 5.87
C LYS A 87 -14.27 -23.84 6.73
N LYS A 88 -15.06 -22.79 6.94
CA LYS A 88 -14.69 -21.66 7.79
C LYS A 88 -14.58 -22.13 9.25
N GLN A 89 -13.35 -22.36 9.71
CA GLN A 89 -13.03 -22.63 11.11
C GLN A 89 -12.43 -21.37 11.70
N TRP A 90 -13.27 -20.57 12.36
CA TRP A 90 -12.82 -19.36 13.05
C TRP A 90 -12.43 -19.69 14.48
N ASP A 91 -11.26 -19.20 14.89
CA ASP A 91 -10.86 -19.22 16.29
C ASP A 91 -11.32 -17.91 16.94
N TYR A 92 -12.31 -17.99 17.84
CA TYR A 92 -12.88 -16.83 18.52
C TYR A 92 -12.08 -16.40 19.75
N ASP A 93 -11.11 -17.22 20.15
CA ASP A 93 -10.20 -16.92 21.26
C ASP A 93 -8.93 -16.24 20.77
N GLU A 94 -8.79 -16.01 19.46
CA GLU A 94 -7.66 -15.32 18.84
C GLU A 94 -8.06 -13.96 18.25
N VAL A 95 -7.09 -13.05 18.14
CA VAL A 95 -7.32 -11.72 17.57
C VAL A 95 -7.68 -11.85 16.08
N PHE A 96 -8.69 -11.09 15.64
CA PHE A 96 -9.13 -11.02 14.24
C PHE A 96 -9.66 -12.34 13.65
N CYS A 97 -10.11 -13.25 14.51
CA CYS A 97 -10.66 -14.54 14.12
C CYS A 97 -9.69 -15.42 13.32
N LEU A 98 -8.37 -15.24 13.48
CA LEU A 98 -7.32 -15.97 12.75
C LEU A 98 -7.31 -15.71 11.21
N LEU A 99 -6.49 -16.48 10.49
CA LEU A 99 -6.37 -16.39 9.04
C LEU A 99 -7.63 -16.96 8.33
N PRO A 100 -8.01 -16.38 7.18
CA PRO A 100 -9.06 -16.96 6.35
C PRO A 100 -8.61 -18.30 5.76
N CYS A 101 -9.55 -19.23 5.65
CA CYS A 101 -9.34 -20.60 5.15
C CYS A 101 -8.59 -20.70 3.81
N TYR A 102 -8.72 -19.72 2.90
CA TYR A 102 -8.08 -19.82 1.58
C TYR A 102 -6.55 -19.78 1.70
N VAL A 103 -6.03 -19.26 2.81
CA VAL A 103 -4.58 -19.22 3.09
C VAL A 103 -4.08 -20.59 3.54
N THR A 104 -4.88 -21.34 4.31
CA THR A 104 -4.48 -22.63 4.89
C THR A 104 -4.85 -23.82 3.99
N ASP A 105 -6.03 -23.78 3.38
CA ASP A 105 -6.64 -24.96 2.74
C ASP A 105 -6.48 -24.94 1.21
N GLN A 106 -6.14 -23.78 0.63
CA GLN A 106 -6.03 -23.60 -0.83
C GLN A 106 -4.69 -22.97 -1.22
N PRO A 107 -3.62 -23.78 -1.33
CA PRO A 107 -2.28 -23.28 -1.60
C PRO A 107 -2.16 -22.45 -2.87
N SER A 108 -2.98 -22.73 -3.90
CA SER A 108 -2.98 -21.99 -5.16
C SER A 108 -3.47 -20.55 -4.98
N VAL A 109 -4.58 -20.34 -4.26
CA VAL A 109 -5.13 -19.01 -3.97
C VAL A 109 -4.22 -18.26 -3.00
N ALA A 110 -3.70 -18.94 -1.98
CA ALA A 110 -2.71 -18.39 -1.05
C ALA A 110 -1.44 -17.92 -1.78
N THR A 111 -0.88 -18.74 -2.67
CA THR A 111 0.31 -18.40 -3.46
C THR A 111 0.04 -17.22 -4.38
N PHE A 112 -1.09 -17.22 -5.09
CA PHE A 112 -1.48 -16.10 -5.94
C PHE A 112 -1.65 -14.81 -5.13
N ASN A 113 -2.21 -14.91 -3.92
CA ASN A 113 -2.33 -13.79 -3.01
C ASN A 113 -0.96 -13.20 -2.63
N PHE A 114 -0.05 -14.01 -2.10
CA PHE A 114 1.25 -13.49 -1.66
C PHE A 114 2.13 -13.02 -2.82
N ILE A 115 2.16 -13.74 -3.95
CA ILE A 115 2.99 -13.33 -5.09
C ILE A 115 2.33 -12.19 -5.86
N GLY A 116 1.08 -12.37 -6.30
CA GLY A 116 0.39 -11.48 -7.22
C GLY A 116 -0.14 -10.23 -6.55
N ASN A 117 -0.76 -10.36 -5.38
CA ASN A 117 -1.40 -9.22 -4.72
C ASN A 117 -0.48 -8.47 -3.75
N ILE A 118 0.61 -9.10 -3.28
CA ILE A 118 1.53 -8.49 -2.31
C ILE A 118 2.93 -8.25 -2.87
N MET A 119 3.65 -9.31 -3.27
CA MET A 119 5.04 -9.17 -3.71
C MET A 119 5.17 -8.37 -5.00
N PHE A 120 4.32 -8.66 -6.00
CA PHE A 120 4.35 -7.98 -7.28
C PHE A 120 4.20 -6.46 -7.16
N PRO A 121 3.13 -5.90 -6.54
CA PRO A 121 3.03 -4.45 -6.40
C PRO A 121 4.13 -3.85 -5.52
N THR A 122 4.59 -4.56 -4.47
CA THR A 122 5.73 -4.12 -3.64
C THR A 122 7.02 -4.02 -4.47
N PHE A 123 7.24 -4.98 -5.36
CA PHE A 123 8.38 -4.98 -6.28
C PHE A 123 8.28 -3.86 -7.32
N VAL A 124 7.08 -3.62 -7.87
CA VAL A 124 6.82 -2.50 -8.77
C VAL A 124 7.08 -1.15 -8.08
N ILE A 125 6.64 -0.96 -6.84
CA ILE A 125 6.95 0.22 -6.02
C ILE A 125 8.47 0.39 -5.92
N THR A 126 9.19 -0.68 -5.60
CA THR A 126 10.64 -0.66 -5.40
C THR A 126 11.38 -0.31 -6.68
N ILE A 127 11.11 -1.02 -7.78
CA ILE A 127 11.73 -0.78 -9.09
C ILE A 127 11.44 0.63 -9.57
N ALA A 128 10.17 1.06 -9.52
CA ALA A 128 9.80 2.40 -9.95
C ALA A 128 10.59 3.44 -9.15
N ASN A 129 10.62 3.34 -7.81
CA ASN A 129 11.35 4.31 -7.00
C ASN A 129 12.86 4.29 -7.23
N VAL A 130 13.48 3.12 -7.39
CA VAL A 130 14.92 3.00 -7.74
C VAL A 130 15.19 3.65 -9.10
N TYR A 131 14.39 3.34 -10.11
CA TYR A 131 14.51 3.92 -11.44
C TYR A 131 14.35 5.45 -11.42
N LEU A 132 13.43 5.98 -10.60
CA LEU A 132 13.23 7.42 -10.43
C LEU A 132 14.50 8.09 -9.90
N ILE A 133 15.10 7.50 -8.86
CA ILE A 133 16.31 8.00 -8.22
C ILE A 133 17.45 8.01 -9.23
N LEU A 134 17.67 6.88 -9.91
CA LEU A 134 18.72 6.76 -10.92
C LEU A 134 18.57 7.83 -12.02
N ARG A 135 17.35 8.07 -12.50
CA ARG A 135 17.09 9.06 -13.55
C ARG A 135 17.25 10.49 -13.05
N VAL A 136 16.80 10.81 -11.83
CA VAL A 136 17.00 12.12 -11.20
C VAL A 136 18.50 12.40 -10.97
N LEU A 137 19.27 11.40 -10.57
CA LEU A 137 20.73 11.51 -10.43
C LEU A 137 21.42 11.75 -11.77
N ARG A 138 21.02 11.05 -12.83
CA ARG A 138 21.52 11.30 -14.20
C ARG A 138 21.19 12.72 -14.66
N GLN A 139 19.97 13.19 -14.43
CA GLN A 139 19.55 14.53 -14.86
C GLN A 139 20.21 15.65 -14.06
N LYS A 140 20.59 15.40 -12.79
CA LYS A 140 21.38 16.34 -11.97
C LYS A 140 22.70 16.70 -12.66
N ARG A 141 23.35 15.73 -13.32
CA ARG A 141 24.60 15.94 -14.05
C ARG A 141 24.45 16.91 -15.22
N ASN A 142 23.24 17.06 -15.77
CA ASN A 142 22.95 17.84 -16.98
C ASN A 142 22.30 19.22 -16.69
N HIS A 143 22.51 19.80 -15.51
CA HIS A 143 22.26 21.21 -15.10
C HIS A 143 20.87 21.87 -15.27
N HIS A 144 19.88 21.26 -15.93
CA HIS A 144 18.62 21.96 -16.29
C HIS A 144 17.45 21.87 -15.29
N VAL A 145 17.61 21.29 -14.08
CA VAL A 145 16.47 21.00 -13.19
C VAL A 145 16.55 21.71 -11.84
N LYS A 146 15.40 22.20 -11.36
CA LYS A 146 15.17 22.74 -10.00
C LYS A 146 15.40 21.65 -8.92
N TRP A 147 16.66 21.36 -8.65
CA TRP A 147 17.17 20.27 -7.80
C TRP A 147 16.55 20.23 -6.40
N ARG A 148 16.40 21.40 -5.75
CA ARG A 148 15.88 21.48 -4.37
C ARG A 148 14.47 20.90 -4.23
N ARG A 149 13.60 21.09 -5.25
CA ARG A 149 12.22 20.57 -5.23
C ARG A 149 12.19 19.06 -5.47
N GLN A 150 12.95 18.57 -6.45
CA GLN A 150 13.02 17.14 -6.77
C GLN A 150 13.59 16.33 -5.61
N ARG A 151 14.65 16.82 -4.93
CA ARG A 151 15.26 16.13 -3.79
C ARG A 151 14.27 15.86 -2.65
N LYS A 152 13.37 16.81 -2.34
CA LYS A 152 12.37 16.62 -1.27
C LYS A 152 11.36 15.53 -1.63
N LEU A 153 10.85 15.54 -2.86
CA LEU A 153 9.94 14.52 -3.38
C LEU A 153 10.57 13.12 -3.42
N THR A 154 11.82 13.03 -3.88
CA THR A 154 12.57 11.76 -3.90
C THR A 154 12.77 11.19 -2.50
N LYS A 155 13.11 12.02 -1.51
CA LYS A 155 13.27 11.56 -0.11
C LYS A 155 11.98 10.95 0.42
N GLN A 156 10.84 11.63 0.22
CA GLN A 156 9.53 11.12 0.66
C GLN A 156 9.22 9.77 0.02
N LEU A 157 9.48 9.62 -1.28
CA LEU A 157 9.27 8.37 -2.00
C LEU A 157 10.13 7.23 -1.51
N VAL A 158 11.41 7.51 -1.28
CA VAL A 158 12.34 6.53 -0.71
C VAL A 158 11.86 6.09 0.67
N SER A 159 11.44 7.03 1.51
CA SER A 159 10.88 6.70 2.83
C SER A 159 9.64 5.79 2.72
N ILE A 160 8.72 6.07 1.78
CA ILE A 160 7.55 5.22 1.56
C ILE A 160 7.98 3.85 1.01
N ALA A 161 8.87 3.78 0.04
CA ALA A 161 9.33 2.51 -0.53
C ALA A 161 9.99 1.63 0.55
N ILE A 162 10.85 2.20 1.39
CA ILE A 162 11.49 1.50 2.50
C ILE A 162 10.43 0.99 3.49
N LEU A 163 9.46 1.82 3.85
CA LEU A 163 8.36 1.43 4.75
C LEU A 163 7.62 0.20 4.22
N TYR A 164 7.28 0.22 2.93
CA TYR A 164 6.56 -0.88 2.29
C TYR A 164 7.41 -2.15 2.19
N ILE A 165 8.70 -2.04 1.83
CA ILE A 165 9.60 -3.21 1.80
C ILE A 165 9.74 -3.81 3.19
N ILE A 166 9.97 -2.99 4.23
CA ILE A 166 10.20 -3.48 5.59
C ILE A 166 8.98 -4.23 6.14
N PHE A 167 7.76 -3.77 5.83
CA PHE A 167 6.55 -4.38 6.41
C PHE A 167 5.91 -5.44 5.51
N TRP A 168 5.78 -5.20 4.20
CA TRP A 168 5.12 -6.14 3.31
C TRP A 168 5.99 -7.33 2.91
N PHE A 169 7.30 -7.12 2.74
CA PHE A 169 8.16 -8.17 2.22
C PHE A 169 8.35 -9.34 3.21
N PRO A 170 8.65 -9.11 4.50
CA PRO A 170 8.72 -10.19 5.48
C PRO A 170 7.40 -10.93 5.66
N MET A 171 6.28 -10.18 5.67
CA MET A 171 4.93 -10.72 5.75
C MET A 171 4.61 -11.65 4.57
N ALA A 172 4.97 -11.24 3.35
CA ALA A 172 4.74 -12.04 2.15
C ALA A 172 5.62 -13.29 2.10
N ILE A 173 6.89 -13.18 2.49
CA ILE A 173 7.80 -14.33 2.57
C ILE A 173 7.29 -15.32 3.61
N ASN A 174 6.94 -14.86 4.80
CA ASN A 174 6.43 -15.73 5.86
C ASN A 174 5.14 -16.44 5.41
N GLY A 175 4.21 -15.70 4.81
CA GLY A 175 2.98 -16.26 4.25
C GLY A 175 3.22 -17.30 3.13
N LEU A 176 4.21 -17.07 2.27
CA LEU A 176 4.60 -18.07 1.25
C LEU A 176 5.19 -19.32 1.89
N ILE A 177 6.10 -19.17 2.85
CA ILE A 177 6.68 -20.33 3.56
C ILE A 177 5.56 -21.11 4.25
N MET A 178 4.62 -20.43 4.90
CA MET A 178 3.45 -21.06 5.53
C MET A 178 2.59 -21.86 4.54
N THR A 179 2.50 -21.40 3.29
CA THR A 179 1.72 -22.09 2.25
C THR A 179 2.32 -23.46 1.91
N PHE A 180 3.63 -23.65 2.08
CA PHE A 180 4.33 -24.91 1.82
C PHE A 180 4.68 -25.68 3.10
N MET A 181 4.75 -25.01 4.24
CA MET A 181 5.13 -25.56 5.52
C MET A 181 4.12 -25.14 6.58
N SER A 182 3.26 -26.08 6.98
CA SER A 182 2.30 -25.88 8.06
C SER A 182 3.04 -25.77 9.41
N SER A 183 3.46 -24.56 9.77
CA SER A 183 4.15 -24.26 11.02
C SER A 183 3.32 -23.32 11.88
N SER A 184 2.96 -23.78 13.09
CA SER A 184 2.23 -22.99 14.09
C SER A 184 3.00 -21.75 14.52
N ILE A 185 4.35 -21.81 14.56
CA ILE A 185 5.20 -20.67 14.89
C ILE A 185 5.08 -19.58 13.81
N LEU A 186 5.13 -19.96 12.53
CA LEU A 186 5.02 -18.99 11.44
C LEU A 186 3.62 -18.36 11.42
N LEU A 187 2.58 -19.15 11.71
CA LEU A 187 1.21 -18.66 11.88
C LEU A 187 1.11 -17.63 13.00
N TYR A 188 1.67 -17.95 14.16
CA TYR A 188 1.69 -17.03 15.31
C TYR A 188 2.41 -15.72 14.96
N ILE A 189 3.58 -15.79 14.31
CA ILE A 189 4.34 -14.61 13.87
C ILE A 189 3.52 -13.79 12.85
N GLN A 190 2.87 -14.46 11.90
CA GLN A 190 2.05 -13.81 10.87
C GLN A 190 0.92 -12.99 11.49
N VAL A 191 0.10 -13.63 12.32
CA VAL A 191 -1.12 -13.06 12.91
C VAL A 191 -0.77 -11.97 13.93
N ASN A 192 0.13 -12.25 14.86
CA ASN A 192 0.36 -11.36 16.01
C ASN A 192 1.33 -10.21 15.72
N TYR A 193 2.26 -10.38 14.78
CA TYR A 193 3.28 -9.35 14.49
C TYR A 193 3.07 -8.72 13.13
N PHE A 194 3.07 -9.50 12.04
CA PHE A 194 3.09 -8.91 10.70
C PHE A 194 1.80 -8.16 10.34
N PHE A 195 0.62 -8.71 10.66
CA PHE A 195 -0.64 -7.97 10.44
C PHE A 195 -0.70 -6.67 11.25
N PHE A 196 -0.25 -6.70 12.51
CA PHE A 196 -0.20 -5.50 13.34
C PHE A 196 0.75 -4.43 12.76
N LEU A 197 1.92 -4.85 12.26
CA LEU A 197 2.88 -3.95 11.61
C LEU A 197 2.32 -3.33 10.32
N LEU A 198 1.53 -4.07 9.53
CA LEU A 198 0.87 -3.51 8.34
C LEU A 198 -0.12 -2.39 8.71
N ASN A 199 -0.84 -2.55 9.81
CA ASN A 199 -1.76 -1.53 10.32
C ASN A 199 -1.04 -0.24 10.76
N MET A 200 0.29 -0.26 10.97
CA MET A 200 1.09 0.94 11.25
C MET A 200 1.38 1.77 9.99
N ILE A 201 1.34 1.20 8.79
CA ILE A 201 1.58 1.92 7.54
C ILE A 201 0.65 3.13 7.37
N PRO A 202 -0.69 2.99 7.42
CA PRO A 202 -1.60 4.13 7.25
C PRO A 202 -1.46 5.17 8.36
N ILE A 203 -0.96 4.80 9.54
CA ILE A 203 -0.68 5.73 10.64
C ILE A 203 0.59 6.54 10.34
N ILE A 204 1.64 5.91 9.82
CA ILE A 204 2.94 6.53 9.53
C ILE A 204 2.90 7.40 8.26
N LEU A 205 2.10 7.01 7.26
CA LEU A 205 2.05 7.66 5.94
C LEU A 205 1.73 9.18 6.01
N PRO A 206 0.74 9.63 6.81
CA PRO A 206 0.48 11.06 7.04
C PRO A 206 1.69 11.82 7.55
N PHE A 207 2.46 11.27 8.50
CA PHE A 207 3.65 11.96 9.04
C PHE A 207 4.75 12.11 7.99
N ILE A 208 4.94 11.09 7.15
CA ILE A 208 5.86 11.18 6.00
C ILE A 208 5.39 12.26 5.01
N SER A 209 4.08 12.41 4.82
CA SER A 209 3.48 13.37 3.89
C SER A 209 3.38 14.82 4.42
N MET A 210 3.14 15.03 5.71
CA MET A 210 2.95 16.35 6.33
C MET A 210 4.24 17.18 6.28
N ASN A 211 5.38 16.53 6.45
CA ASN A 211 6.70 17.14 6.27
C ASN A 211 6.91 17.74 4.86
N TYR A 212 6.10 17.31 3.89
CA TYR A 212 6.11 17.86 2.53
C TYR A 212 5.04 18.94 2.32
N LEU A 213 3.84 18.77 2.90
CA LEU A 213 2.72 19.71 2.73
C LEU A 213 3.07 21.12 3.26
N THR A 214 3.76 21.20 4.40
CA THR A 214 4.24 22.46 4.98
C THR A 214 5.17 23.22 4.02
N GLY A 215 6.06 22.50 3.32
CA GLY A 215 6.92 23.08 2.30
C GLY A 215 6.17 23.58 1.07
N PHE A 216 5.07 22.93 0.70
CA PHE A 216 4.21 23.36 -0.40
C PHE A 216 3.37 24.58 -0.04
N MET A 217 2.75 24.60 1.14
CA MET A 217 1.95 25.73 1.62
C MET A 217 2.80 27.00 1.78
N ASN A 218 4.02 26.88 2.32
CA ASN A 218 4.95 28.01 2.41
C ASN A 218 5.35 28.55 1.02
N ALA A 219 5.44 27.67 0.01
CA ALA A 219 5.73 28.08 -1.36
C ALA A 219 4.54 28.76 -2.06
N LEU A 220 3.29 28.37 -1.72
CA LEU A 220 2.08 29.03 -2.20
C LEU A 220 1.92 30.42 -1.59
N ASN A 221 2.07 30.54 -0.26
CA ASN A 221 2.01 31.82 0.44
C ASN A 221 3.03 32.82 -0.12
N HIS A 222 4.25 32.37 -0.44
CA HIS A 222 5.26 33.22 -1.07
C HIS A 222 4.90 33.69 -2.48
N ARG A 223 4.17 32.88 -3.27
CA ARG A 223 3.71 33.29 -4.60
C ARG A 223 2.57 34.30 -4.50
N GLN A 224 1.62 34.04 -3.60
CA GLN A 224 0.51 34.94 -3.34
C GLN A 224 0.99 36.32 -2.90
N ASN A 225 1.99 36.39 -2.01
CA ASN A 225 2.57 37.68 -1.58
C ASN A 225 3.34 38.42 -2.68
N ARG A 226 3.87 37.73 -3.71
CA ARG A 226 4.56 38.39 -4.83
C ARG A 226 3.61 38.97 -5.87
N THR A 227 2.40 38.41 -5.99
CA THR A 227 1.36 38.94 -6.88
C THR A 227 0.59 40.12 -6.28
N ILE A 228 0.76 40.39 -4.98
CA ILE A 228 0.08 41.49 -4.25
C ILE A 228 1.02 42.69 -4.03
N ILE A 229 2.12 42.81 -4.78
CA ILE A 229 2.87 44.07 -4.87
C ILE A 229 2.51 44.71 -6.22
N PRO A 230 1.51 45.60 -6.28
CA PRO A 230 1.27 46.42 -7.47
C PRO A 230 2.44 47.42 -7.60
N ALA A 231 2.80 47.69 -8.84
CA ALA A 231 3.72 48.77 -9.20
C ALA A 231 3.25 50.09 -8.58
N LEU A 232 4.10 50.68 -7.75
CA LEU A 232 4.05 52.07 -7.30
C LEU A 232 5.27 52.77 -7.87
#